data_AF-A0ABD7X4L0-F1
#
_entry.id   AF-A0ABD7X4L0-F1
#
_cell.length_a   1.000
_cell.length_b   1.000
_cell.length_c   1.000
_cell.angle_alpha   90.00
_cell.angle_beta   90.00
_cell.angle_gamma   90.00
#
_symmetry.space_group_name_H-M   'P 1'
#
loop_
_entity.id
_entity.type
_entity.pdbx_description
1 polymer ?
#
loop_
_entity_poly.entity_id
_entity_poly.type
_entity_poly.pdbx_seq_one_letter_code
_entity_poly.pdbx_strand_id
1 'polypeptide(L)'
;MPFTQGINHIQTLTTNTTNKTRHSNKFYPAPTLLPNLVLLYPGRINNHGDYRLEFNGKAVTHPDIVKAVHDCTLQGNGRIITDFLVDLYRNGLGANSNFNIHINVNGTQLSLDEFKYLAYWIVLQEDINFPRPRNMGVRMPIIRYIEGAISALHPQLLPLREVIYRTNNHGRRPDPAFINKSVTNYLTHNVQSIT
;
A
#
# COMPACT_ATOMS: atom_id res chain seq x y z
N MET A 1 7.36 4.73 -12.58
CA MET A 1 7.70 3.30 -12.44
C MET A 1 6.42 2.51 -12.18
N PRO A 2 5.85 1.82 -13.20
CA PRO A 2 4.75 0.87 -13.02
C PRO A 2 5.15 -0.30 -12.10
N PHE A 3 4.18 -1.02 -11.54
CA PHE A 3 4.46 -2.16 -10.64
C PHE A 3 5.31 -3.26 -11.29
N THR A 4 5.08 -3.57 -12.57
CA THR A 4 5.88 -4.57 -13.30
C THR A 4 7.37 -4.22 -13.36
N GLN A 5 7.70 -2.95 -13.58
CA GLN A 5 9.08 -2.48 -13.56
C GLN A 5 9.69 -2.57 -12.15
N GLY A 6 8.94 -2.22 -11.11
CA GLY A 6 9.42 -2.32 -9.73
C GLY A 6 9.66 -3.77 -9.29
N ILE A 7 8.78 -4.71 -9.68
CA ILE A 7 8.95 -6.15 -9.44
C ILE A 7 10.25 -6.64 -10.07
N ASN A 8 10.46 -6.36 -11.36
CA ASN A 8 11.67 -6.75 -12.08
C ASN A 8 12.93 -6.16 -11.43
N HIS A 9 12.86 -4.90 -10.99
CA HIS A 9 13.96 -4.23 -10.30
C HIS A 9 14.35 -4.98 -9.00
N ILE A 10 13.37 -5.26 -8.13
CA ILE A 10 13.61 -5.95 -6.86
C ILE A 10 14.07 -7.40 -7.06
N GLN A 11 13.51 -8.11 -8.03
CA GLN A 11 13.94 -9.46 -8.39
C GLN A 11 15.39 -9.48 -8.89
N THR A 12 15.78 -8.47 -9.68
CA THR A 12 17.17 -8.31 -10.14
C THR A 12 18.12 -8.05 -8.97
N LEU A 13 17.76 -7.13 -8.06
CA LEU A 13 18.56 -6.86 -6.86
C LEU A 13 18.74 -8.11 -5.99
N THR A 14 17.68 -8.90 -5.82
CA THR A 14 17.70 -10.11 -5.00
C THR A 14 18.45 -11.25 -5.67
N THR A 15 18.38 -11.37 -7.01
CA THR A 15 19.13 -12.37 -7.77
C THR A 15 20.64 -12.08 -7.69
N ASN A 16 21.02 -10.82 -7.90
CA ASN A 16 22.42 -10.41 -8.00
C ASN A 16 23.14 -10.27 -6.65
N THR A 17 22.44 -10.19 -5.52
CA THR A 17 23.13 -10.11 -4.21
C THR A 17 23.81 -11.43 -3.86
N THR A 18 25.05 -11.34 -3.37
CA THR A 18 25.83 -12.49 -2.88
C THR A 18 25.39 -12.89 -1.47
N ASN A 19 24.99 -11.94 -0.63
CA ASN A 19 24.53 -12.21 0.73
C ASN A 19 23.04 -12.58 0.72
N LYS A 20 22.74 -13.86 0.90
CA LYS A 20 21.37 -14.39 0.96
C LYS A 20 20.79 -14.42 2.38
N THR A 21 21.49 -13.87 3.37
CA THR A 21 20.99 -13.79 4.75
C THR A 21 19.77 -12.87 4.81
N ARG A 22 18.72 -13.28 5.54
CA ARG A 22 17.48 -12.51 5.62
C ARG A 22 17.72 -11.07 6.10
N HIS A 23 17.17 -10.11 5.36
CA HIS A 23 17.27 -8.67 5.62
C HIS A 23 18.70 -8.10 5.70
N SER A 24 19.70 -8.81 5.17
CA SER A 24 21.09 -8.34 5.24
C SER A 24 21.43 -7.23 4.26
N ASN A 25 20.64 -7.09 3.19
CA ASN A 25 20.86 -6.09 2.14
C ASN A 25 19.83 -4.97 2.27
N LYS A 26 20.19 -3.77 1.79
CA LYS A 26 19.36 -2.56 1.88
C LYS A 26 19.24 -1.90 0.51
N PHE A 27 18.03 -1.44 0.18
CA PHE A 27 17.77 -0.60 -0.97
C PHE A 27 16.96 0.63 -0.54
N TYR A 28 17.42 1.81 -0.94
CA TYR A 28 16.76 3.08 -0.64
C TYR A 28 16.08 3.58 -1.91
N PRO A 29 14.75 3.45 -2.04
CA PRO A 29 14.07 3.71 -3.29
C PRO A 29 13.85 5.20 -3.59
N ALA A 30 14.00 6.07 -2.60
CA ALA A 30 13.75 7.50 -2.72
C ALA A 30 14.69 8.29 -1.78
N PRO A 31 16.02 8.15 -1.90
CA PRO A 31 16.96 8.66 -0.89
C PRO A 31 16.92 10.19 -0.71
N THR A 32 16.46 10.93 -1.71
CA THR A 32 16.30 12.40 -1.64
C THR A 32 14.95 12.84 -1.08
N LEU A 33 13.88 12.08 -1.32
CA LEU A 33 12.51 12.43 -0.93
C LEU A 33 12.10 11.79 0.40
N LEU A 34 12.37 10.48 0.58
CA LEU A 34 12.25 9.77 1.86
C LEU A 34 13.58 9.06 2.20
N PRO A 35 14.58 9.76 2.75
CA PRO A 35 15.87 9.18 3.07
C PRO A 35 15.78 7.98 4.04
N ASN A 36 14.75 7.96 4.88
CA ASN A 36 14.54 6.93 5.90
C ASN A 36 13.65 5.76 5.44
N LEU A 37 13.23 5.73 4.16
CA LEU A 37 12.51 4.61 3.56
C LEU A 37 13.53 3.59 3.04
N VAL A 38 13.44 2.35 3.50
CA VAL A 38 14.39 1.30 3.12
C VAL A 38 13.69 -0.04 2.93
N LEU A 39 14.11 -0.75 1.89
CA LEU A 39 13.73 -2.15 1.65
C LEU A 39 14.87 -3.04 2.14
N LEU A 40 14.56 -3.93 3.08
CA LEU A 40 15.51 -4.92 3.58
C LEU A 40 15.25 -6.28 2.91
N TYR A 41 16.25 -6.81 2.20
CA TYR A 41 16.09 -8.02 1.38
C TYR A 41 17.29 -8.99 1.54
N PRO A 42 17.12 -10.29 1.25
CA PRO A 42 15.86 -10.98 0.96
C PRO A 42 14.91 -11.04 2.16
N GLY A 43 13.61 -11.16 1.87
CA GLY A 43 12.52 -11.26 2.84
C GLY A 43 12.33 -12.67 3.41
N ARG A 44 11.10 -13.00 3.82
CA ARG A 44 10.76 -14.28 4.47
C ARG A 44 10.18 -15.31 3.49
N ILE A 45 9.33 -14.88 2.57
CA ILE A 45 8.44 -15.77 1.81
C ILE A 45 9.17 -16.42 0.65
N ASN A 46 10.04 -15.66 -0.05
CA ASN A 46 10.85 -16.20 -1.14
C ASN A 46 12.19 -15.45 -1.24
N ASN A 47 13.20 -16.13 -1.78
CA ASN A 47 14.47 -15.49 -2.16
C ASN A 47 14.39 -14.84 -3.55
N HIS A 48 13.18 -14.56 -4.05
CA HIS A 48 12.88 -14.07 -5.39
C HIS A 48 12.16 -12.71 -5.33
N GLY A 49 12.64 -11.83 -4.47
CA GLY A 49 12.22 -10.44 -4.41
C GLY A 49 11.40 -10.04 -3.19
N ASP A 50 11.06 -10.95 -2.27
CA ASP A 50 10.42 -10.54 -1.01
C ASP A 50 11.35 -9.62 -0.20
N TYR A 51 10.79 -8.68 0.57
CA TYR A 51 11.54 -7.74 1.43
C TYR A 51 10.74 -7.30 2.64
N ARG A 52 11.39 -6.65 3.61
CA ARG A 52 10.71 -5.88 4.65
C ARG A 52 10.82 -4.40 4.34
N LEU A 53 9.71 -3.70 4.24
CA LEU A 53 9.72 -2.24 4.15
C LEU A 53 9.84 -1.64 5.54
N GLU A 54 10.83 -0.76 5.73
CA GLU A 54 10.96 0.05 6.94
C GLU A 54 10.93 1.54 6.60
N PHE A 55 10.33 2.31 7.51
CA PHE A 55 10.34 3.75 7.49
C PHE A 55 10.67 4.27 8.89
N ASN A 56 11.64 5.18 9.00
CA ASN A 56 12.13 5.69 10.29
C ASN A 56 12.54 4.57 11.26
N GLY A 57 13.19 3.52 10.73
CA GLY A 57 13.68 2.37 11.51
C GLY A 57 12.60 1.43 12.03
N LYS A 58 11.34 1.59 11.59
CA LYS A 58 10.21 0.72 11.97
C LYS A 58 9.63 0.04 10.74
N ALA A 59 9.26 -1.23 10.89
CA ALA A 59 8.54 -1.93 9.84
C ALA A 59 7.18 -1.26 9.56
N VAL A 60 6.89 -1.02 8.29
CA VAL A 60 5.60 -0.48 7.85
C VAL A 60 4.67 -1.65 7.55
N THR A 61 3.42 -1.56 7.98
CA THR A 61 2.41 -2.61 7.76
C THR A 61 1.21 -2.08 6.96
N HIS A 62 0.49 -2.96 6.26
CA HIS A 62 -0.74 -2.56 5.56
C HIS A 62 -1.78 -1.88 6.49
N PRO A 63 -2.01 -2.36 7.74
CA PRO A 63 -2.84 -1.63 8.71
C PRO A 63 -2.40 -0.20 8.99
N ASP A 64 -1.11 0.11 8.96
CA ASP A 64 -0.64 1.49 9.17
C ASP A 64 -1.12 2.40 8.04
N ILE A 65 -1.14 1.89 6.80
CA ILE A 65 -1.65 2.62 5.64
C ILE A 65 -3.17 2.75 5.69
N VAL A 66 -3.89 1.70 6.10
CA VAL A 66 -5.34 1.77 6.31
C VAL A 66 -5.70 2.88 7.29
N LYS A 67 -5.01 2.95 8.44
CA LYS A 67 -5.21 4.01 9.44
C LYS A 67 -4.87 5.38 8.86
N ALA A 68 -3.76 5.51 8.15
CA ALA A 68 -3.35 6.77 7.54
C ALA A 68 -4.39 7.30 6.53
N VAL A 69 -4.97 6.42 5.71
CA VAL A 69 -6.04 6.76 4.75
C VAL A 69 -7.35 7.09 5.46
N HIS A 70 -7.70 6.33 6.50
CA HIS A 70 -8.87 6.62 7.36
C HIS A 70 -8.75 8.02 7.98
N ASP A 71 -7.63 8.34 8.61
CA ASP A 71 -7.43 9.62 9.30
C ASP A 71 -7.37 10.79 8.30
N CYS A 72 -6.71 10.60 7.16
CA CYS A 72 -6.73 11.57 6.05
C CYS A 72 -8.16 11.82 5.55
N THR A 73 -9.00 10.79 5.52
CA THR A 73 -10.41 10.90 5.14
C THR A 73 -11.23 11.68 6.18
N LEU A 74 -11.00 11.45 7.47
CA LEU A 74 -11.65 12.22 8.55
C LEU A 74 -11.30 13.71 8.49
N GLN A 75 -10.12 14.06 7.96
CA GLN A 75 -9.71 15.44 7.71
C GLN A 75 -10.37 16.08 6.46
N GLY A 76 -11.30 15.37 5.80
CA GLY A 76 -12.03 15.85 4.62
C GLY A 76 -11.39 15.49 3.28
N ASN A 77 -10.29 14.74 3.26
CA ASN A 77 -9.53 14.44 2.03
C ASN A 77 -9.93 13.12 1.36
N GLY A 78 -11.06 12.51 1.73
CA GLY A 78 -11.48 11.17 1.29
C GLY A 78 -11.50 10.96 -0.23
N ARG A 79 -12.01 11.95 -0.97
CA ARG A 79 -12.01 11.91 -2.45
C ARG A 79 -10.59 11.94 -3.00
N ILE A 80 -9.77 12.91 -2.56
CA ILE A 80 -8.40 13.10 -3.05
C ILE A 80 -7.58 11.82 -2.81
N ILE A 81 -7.60 11.29 -1.58
CA ILE A 81 -6.76 10.14 -1.23
C ILE A 81 -7.20 8.85 -1.96
N THR A 82 -8.50 8.63 -2.16
CA THR A 82 -8.97 7.41 -2.85
C THR A 82 -8.84 7.50 -4.36
N ASP A 83 -9.05 8.68 -4.96
CA ASP A 83 -8.78 8.90 -6.39
C ASP A 83 -7.27 8.72 -6.66
N PHE A 84 -6.41 9.24 -5.78
CA PHE A 84 -4.97 9.00 -5.81
C PHE A 84 -4.61 7.51 -5.71
N LEU A 85 -5.26 6.73 -4.83
CA LEU A 85 -5.00 5.29 -4.70
C LEU A 85 -5.38 4.50 -5.96
N VAL A 86 -6.46 4.89 -6.65
CA VAL A 86 -6.82 4.32 -7.96
C VAL A 86 -5.79 4.70 -9.02
N ASP A 87 -5.28 5.92 -8.98
CA ASP A 87 -4.22 6.37 -9.89
C ASP A 87 -2.89 5.64 -9.62
N LEU A 88 -2.53 5.42 -8.35
CA LEU A 88 -1.40 4.60 -7.92
C LEU A 88 -1.50 3.16 -8.44
N TYR A 89 -2.69 2.56 -8.35
CA TYR A 89 -2.94 1.22 -8.91
C TYR A 89 -2.63 1.15 -10.41
N ARG A 90 -3.03 2.17 -11.17
CA ARG A 90 -2.89 2.23 -12.63
C ARG A 90 -1.47 2.58 -13.07
N ASN A 91 -0.84 3.55 -12.41
CA ASN A 91 0.36 4.24 -12.89
C ASN A 91 1.60 4.01 -12.01
N GLY A 92 1.48 3.33 -10.87
CA GLY A 92 2.57 3.15 -9.92
C GLY A 92 3.14 4.49 -9.45
N LEU A 93 4.47 4.63 -9.41
CA LEU A 93 5.11 5.91 -9.04
C LEU A 93 4.80 7.08 -10.00
N GLY A 94 4.17 6.83 -11.15
CA GLY A 94 3.69 7.86 -12.07
C GLY A 94 2.37 8.51 -11.67
N ALA A 95 1.73 8.05 -10.58
CA ALA A 95 0.48 8.64 -10.11
C ALA A 95 0.63 10.12 -9.71
N ASN A 96 -0.41 10.90 -9.98
CA ASN A 96 -0.50 12.31 -9.67
C ASN A 96 -0.60 12.53 -8.16
N SER A 97 0.47 13.08 -7.58
CA SER A 97 0.59 13.43 -6.17
C SER A 97 0.58 14.95 -5.94
N ASN A 98 0.23 15.76 -6.95
CA ASN A 98 0.25 17.22 -6.87
C ASN A 98 -0.99 17.79 -6.16
N PHE A 99 -1.24 17.34 -4.93
CA PHE A 99 -2.29 17.81 -4.06
C PHE A 99 -1.70 18.22 -2.72
N ASN A 100 -2.10 19.38 -2.21
CA ASN A 100 -1.65 19.88 -0.92
C ASN A 100 -2.43 19.22 0.23
N ILE A 101 -2.13 17.95 0.48
CA ILE A 101 -2.66 17.19 1.61
C ILE A 101 -1.51 16.54 2.37
N HIS A 102 -1.75 16.27 3.65
CA HIS A 102 -0.80 15.59 4.51
C HIS A 102 -1.39 14.29 5.03
N ILE A 103 -0.55 13.25 5.09
CA ILE A 103 -0.92 11.92 5.55
C ILE A 103 -0.01 11.54 6.70
N ASN A 104 -0.60 11.23 7.85
CA ASN A 104 0.14 10.79 9.02
C ASN A 104 0.35 9.27 8.98
N VAL A 105 1.60 8.82 8.91
CA VAL A 105 1.96 7.40 9.00
C VAL A 105 2.85 7.22 10.21
N ASN A 106 2.36 6.47 11.22
CA ASN A 106 3.12 6.16 12.45
C ASN A 106 3.70 7.39 13.18
N GLY A 107 2.95 8.51 13.19
CA GLY A 107 3.34 9.76 13.85
C GLY A 107 4.25 10.66 13.02
N THR A 108 4.49 10.34 11.75
CA THR A 108 5.21 11.18 10.80
C THR A 108 4.26 11.72 9.75
N GLN A 109 4.24 13.03 9.58
CA GLN A 109 3.43 13.71 8.56
C GLN A 109 4.17 13.69 7.22
N LEU A 110 3.52 13.13 6.20
CA LEU A 110 4.05 13.01 4.84
C LEU A 110 3.22 13.89 3.90
N SER A 111 3.86 14.51 2.92
CA SER A 111 3.19 14.97 1.70
C SER A 111 2.59 13.79 0.92
N LEU A 112 1.68 14.07 -0.01
CA LEU A 112 1.14 13.02 -0.88
C LEU A 112 2.21 12.37 -1.77
N ASP A 113 3.23 13.12 -2.19
CA ASP A 113 4.33 12.57 -2.97
C ASP A 113 5.20 11.63 -2.14
N GLU A 114 5.46 11.97 -0.87
CA GLU A 114 6.18 11.07 0.02
C GLU A 114 5.37 9.80 0.34
N PHE A 115 4.08 9.97 0.64
CA PHE A 115 3.16 8.85 0.86
C PHE A 115 3.08 7.93 -0.36
N LYS A 116 3.16 8.46 -1.59
CA LYS A 116 3.17 7.67 -2.83
C LYS A 116 4.28 6.64 -2.85
N TYR A 117 5.50 7.02 -2.48
CA TYR A 117 6.62 6.08 -2.43
C TYR A 117 6.40 5.01 -1.36
N LEU A 118 6.00 5.40 -0.16
CA LEU A 118 5.74 4.47 0.93
C LEU A 118 4.62 3.47 0.57
N ALA A 119 3.50 3.96 0.05
CA ALA A 119 2.37 3.14 -0.39
C ALA A 119 2.72 2.24 -1.59
N TYR A 120 3.44 2.75 -2.59
CA TYR A 120 3.89 1.96 -3.74
C TYR A 120 4.72 0.76 -3.29
N TRP A 121 5.75 0.98 -2.47
CA TRP A 121 6.66 -0.09 -2.08
C TRP A 121 6.04 -1.09 -1.12
N ILE A 122 5.11 -0.72 -0.24
CA ILE A 122 4.46 -1.75 0.58
C ILE A 122 3.48 -2.59 -0.24
N VAL A 123 2.77 -1.97 -1.19
CA VAL A 123 1.80 -2.66 -2.04
C VAL A 123 2.47 -3.56 -3.07
N LEU A 124 3.62 -3.15 -3.62
CA LEU A 124 4.37 -3.93 -4.62
C LEU A 124 4.79 -5.31 -4.10
N GLN A 125 5.10 -5.41 -2.80
CA GLN A 125 5.46 -6.67 -2.16
C GLN A 125 4.38 -7.75 -2.33
N GLU A 126 3.10 -7.36 -2.31
CA GLU A 126 1.98 -8.28 -2.48
C GLU A 126 1.93 -8.90 -3.88
N ASP A 127 2.35 -8.18 -4.92
CA ASP A 127 2.46 -8.76 -6.27
C ASP A 127 3.65 -9.72 -6.40
N ILE A 128 4.72 -9.52 -5.63
CA ILE A 128 5.85 -10.44 -5.61
C ILE A 128 5.43 -11.75 -4.93
N ASN A 129 4.73 -11.65 -3.80
CA ASN A 129 4.35 -12.82 -3.00
C ASN A 129 3.09 -13.52 -3.54
N PHE A 130 2.18 -12.77 -4.14
CA PHE A 130 0.91 -13.25 -4.69
C PHE A 130 0.66 -12.62 -6.07
N PRO A 131 1.39 -13.07 -7.11
CA PRO A 131 1.37 -12.44 -8.42
C PRO A 131 0.01 -12.52 -9.11
N ARG A 132 -0.37 -11.40 -9.73
CA ARG A 132 -1.49 -11.28 -10.68
C ARG A 132 -1.17 -12.03 -11.99
N PRO A 133 -2.18 -12.47 -12.78
CA PRO A 133 -3.62 -12.29 -12.56
C PRO A 133 -4.27 -13.40 -11.72
N ARG A 134 -3.54 -14.49 -11.40
CA ARG A 134 -4.09 -15.63 -10.66
C ARG A 134 -4.49 -15.26 -9.22
N ASN A 135 -3.75 -14.34 -8.61
CA ASN A 135 -4.04 -13.77 -7.29
C ASN A 135 -4.44 -12.31 -7.41
N MET A 136 -4.85 -11.71 -6.29
CA MET A 136 -5.23 -10.30 -6.24
C MET A 136 -4.01 -9.36 -6.20
N GLY A 137 -2.88 -9.81 -5.67
CA GLY A 137 -1.63 -9.03 -5.59
C GLY A 137 -1.88 -7.60 -5.10
N VAL A 138 -1.38 -6.60 -5.81
CA VAL A 138 -1.52 -5.17 -5.45
C VAL A 138 -2.98 -4.69 -5.36
N ARG A 139 -3.94 -5.36 -6.02
CA ARG A 139 -5.37 -4.97 -5.95
C ARG A 139 -5.86 -5.01 -4.51
N MET A 140 -5.41 -6.01 -3.78
CA MET A 140 -5.92 -6.39 -2.49
C MET A 140 -5.65 -5.36 -1.39
N PRO A 141 -4.40 -4.92 -1.16
CA PRO A 141 -4.12 -3.86 -0.20
C PRO A 141 -4.76 -2.52 -0.61
N ILE A 142 -4.79 -2.17 -1.90
CA ILE A 142 -5.40 -0.90 -2.34
C ILE A 142 -6.92 -0.89 -2.05
N ILE A 143 -7.62 -2.00 -2.28
CA ILE A 143 -9.02 -2.16 -1.86
C ILE A 143 -9.16 -1.95 -0.35
N ARG A 144 -8.28 -2.54 0.47
CA ARG A 144 -8.31 -2.34 1.93
C ARG A 144 -8.05 -0.90 2.35
N TYR A 145 -7.20 -0.18 1.64
CA TYR A 145 -6.95 1.24 1.90
C TYR A 145 -8.19 2.09 1.63
N ILE A 146 -8.91 1.82 0.54
CA ILE A 146 -10.18 2.47 0.24
C ILE A 146 -11.27 2.07 1.24
N GLU A 147 -11.29 0.80 1.70
CA GLU A 147 -12.14 0.39 2.82
C GLU A 147 -11.83 1.19 4.11
N GLY A 148 -10.58 1.61 4.31
CA GLY A 148 -10.21 2.56 5.36
C GLY A 148 -10.95 3.91 5.24
N ALA A 149 -11.02 4.47 4.03
CA ALA A 149 -11.81 5.68 3.76
C ALA A 149 -13.32 5.45 3.94
N ILE A 150 -13.84 4.28 3.53
CA ILE A 150 -15.24 3.90 3.80
C ILE A 150 -15.49 3.87 5.30
N SER A 151 -14.58 3.31 6.10
CA SER A 151 -14.74 3.24 7.55
C SER A 151 -14.74 4.59 8.24
N ALA A 152 -14.05 5.58 7.68
CA ALA A 152 -14.06 6.96 8.20
C ALA A 152 -15.41 7.66 7.96
N LEU A 153 -16.02 7.47 6.79
CA LEU A 153 -17.28 8.13 6.42
C LEU A 153 -18.54 7.34 6.83
N HIS A 154 -18.42 6.02 6.96
CA HIS A 154 -19.52 5.09 7.24
C HIS A 154 -19.14 4.05 8.33
N PRO A 155 -18.70 4.49 9.53
CA PRO A 155 -18.19 3.60 10.58
C PRO A 155 -19.22 2.57 11.06
N GLN A 156 -20.52 2.85 10.94
CA GLN A 156 -21.62 1.94 11.26
C GLN A 156 -21.78 0.78 10.27
N LEU A 157 -21.29 0.95 9.03
CA LEU A 157 -21.37 -0.08 7.98
C LEU A 157 -20.10 -0.92 7.93
N LEU A 158 -18.93 -0.29 8.13
CA LEU A 158 -17.63 -0.94 8.10
C LEU A 158 -16.70 -0.27 9.11
N PRO A 159 -16.68 -0.69 10.39
CA PRO A 159 -15.81 -0.09 11.39
C PRO A 159 -14.32 -0.27 11.07
N LEU A 160 -13.46 0.69 11.44
CA LEU A 160 -12.00 0.61 11.19
C LEU A 160 -11.37 -0.69 11.70
N ARG A 161 -11.80 -1.18 12.87
CA ARG A 161 -11.33 -2.46 13.44
C ARG A 161 -11.55 -3.65 12.50
N GLU A 162 -12.68 -3.63 11.77
CA GLU A 162 -13.05 -4.67 10.82
C GLU A 162 -12.15 -4.59 9.59
N VAL A 163 -11.88 -3.38 9.08
CA VAL A 163 -10.93 -3.17 7.96
C VAL A 163 -9.53 -3.66 8.33
N ILE A 164 -9.04 -3.34 9.53
CA ILE A 164 -7.74 -3.81 10.03
C ILE A 164 -7.71 -5.34 10.12
N TYR A 165 -8.77 -5.96 10.66
CA TYR A 165 -8.88 -7.42 10.72
C TYR A 165 -8.83 -8.06 9.33
N ARG A 166 -9.62 -7.54 8.37
CA ARG A 166 -9.65 -7.98 6.97
C ARG A 166 -8.33 -7.74 6.22
N THR A 167 -7.52 -6.80 6.69
CA THR A 167 -6.19 -6.49 6.14
C THR A 167 -5.13 -7.45 6.64
N ASN A 168 -5.23 -7.88 7.90
CA ASN A 168 -4.31 -8.83 8.54
C ASN A 168 -4.65 -10.31 8.32
N ASN A 169 -5.65 -10.60 7.49
CA ASN A 169 -6.13 -11.97 7.29
C ASN A 169 -5.11 -12.80 6.49
N HIS A 170 -4.13 -13.37 7.19
CA HIS A 170 -3.11 -14.26 6.62
C HIS A 170 -3.58 -15.73 6.69
N GLY A 171 -3.50 -16.44 5.56
CA GLY A 171 -3.72 -17.90 5.49
C GLY A 171 -5.15 -18.34 5.18
N ARG A 172 -6.07 -17.42 4.88
CA ARG A 172 -7.41 -17.72 4.38
C ARG A 172 -7.65 -17.01 3.05
N ARG A 173 -8.71 -17.41 2.34
CA ARG A 173 -9.16 -16.68 1.15
C ARG A 173 -9.43 -15.22 1.56
N PRO A 174 -8.89 -14.23 0.82
CA PRO A 174 -9.13 -12.82 1.13
C PRO A 174 -10.63 -12.52 1.09
N ASP A 175 -11.12 -11.74 2.05
CA ASP A 175 -12.51 -11.30 2.04
C ASP A 175 -12.77 -10.45 0.79
N PRO A 176 -13.93 -10.62 0.12
CA PRO A 176 -14.26 -9.82 -1.05
C PRO A 176 -14.31 -8.33 -0.71
N ALA A 177 -14.12 -7.47 -1.71
CA ALA A 177 -14.25 -6.02 -1.52
C ALA A 177 -15.62 -5.65 -0.93
N PHE A 178 -15.63 -4.74 0.04
CA PHE A 178 -16.87 -4.25 0.64
C PHE A 178 -17.62 -3.34 -0.35
N ILE A 179 -18.83 -3.75 -0.75
CA ILE A 179 -19.71 -3.00 -1.64
C ILE A 179 -21.07 -2.86 -0.95
N ASN A 180 -21.50 -1.62 -0.71
CA ASN A 180 -22.79 -1.34 -0.09
C ASN A 180 -23.44 -0.11 -0.76
N LYS A 181 -24.75 -0.19 -1.04
CA LYS A 181 -25.51 0.87 -1.73
C LYS A 181 -25.57 2.20 -0.96
N SER A 182 -25.39 2.16 0.35
CA SER A 182 -25.40 3.33 1.23
C SER A 182 -24.04 4.03 1.30
N VAL A 183 -22.98 3.44 0.72
CA VAL A 183 -21.65 4.05 0.65
C VAL A 183 -21.63 5.10 -0.47
N THR A 184 -20.94 6.21 -0.21
CA THR A 184 -20.81 7.33 -1.16
C THR A 184 -20.32 6.84 -2.53
N ASN A 185 -20.99 7.28 -3.60
CA ASN A 185 -20.79 6.76 -4.96
C ASN A 185 -19.33 6.70 -5.42
N TYR A 186 -18.51 7.71 -5.11
CA TYR A 186 -17.11 7.73 -5.55
C TYR A 186 -16.27 6.62 -4.89
N LEU A 187 -16.55 6.26 -3.63
CA LEU A 187 -15.84 5.18 -2.94
C LEU A 187 -16.17 3.83 -3.57
N THR A 188 -17.46 3.57 -3.83
CA THR A 188 -17.90 2.36 -4.53
C THR A 188 -17.29 2.27 -5.92
N HIS A 189 -17.27 3.38 -6.67
CA HIS A 189 -16.63 3.45 -7.99
C HIS A 189 -15.12 3.19 -7.93
N ASN A 190 -14.43 3.73 -6.92
CA ASN A 190 -12.99 3.56 -6.75
C ASN A 190 -12.64 2.11 -6.39
N VAL A 191 -13.43 1.45 -5.54
CA VAL A 191 -13.30 0.00 -5.28
C VAL A 191 -13.50 -0.81 -6.58
N GLN A 192 -14.57 -0.53 -7.31
CA GLN A 192 -14.89 -1.24 -8.58
C GLN A 192 -13.84 -1.03 -9.67
N SER A 193 -13.13 0.11 -9.64
CA SER A 193 -12.05 0.41 -10.58
C SER A 193 -10.79 -0.45 -10.40
N ILE A 194 -10.69 -1.18 -9.29
CA ILE A 194 -9.54 -2.02 -8.95
C ILE A 194 -9.86 -3.52 -9.09
N THR A 195 -11.11 -3.92 -8.83
CA THR A 195 -11.60 -5.31 -8.90
C THR A 195 -11.58 -5.85 -10.32
#